data_AF-C5EB44-F1
#
_entry.id   AF-C5EB44-F1
#
_cell.length_a   1.000
_cell.length_b   1.000
_cell.length_c   1.000
_cell.angle_alpha   90.00
_cell.angle_beta   90.00
_cell.angle_gamma   90.00
#
_symmetry.space_group_name_H-M   'P 1'
#
loop_
_entity.id
_entity.type
_entity.pdbx_description
1 polymer ?
#
loop_
_entity_poly.entity_id
_entity_poly.type
_entity_poly.pdbx_seq_one_letter_code
_entity_poly.pdbx_strand_id
1 'polypeptide(L)'
;MEHCMSVNTAFETSDLPKAEFMFPGPERDRLVKLILDGVKTATAALMIEYEEEVEPLPCVGAHSVLVDSDERPVAVLVTTAVDVIPLGKVTDRYAIDEGEGDVTAAQWRSAHESFWNSAEYRDEFANPIFPLNDNSLIVFEHFEVEQRLESNNALG
;
A
#
# COMPACT_ATOMS: atom_id res chain seq x y z
N MET A 1 -6.89 2.14 46.89
CA MET A 1 -5.74 1.40 46.34
C MET A 1 -6.29 0.46 45.30
N GLU A 2 -6.53 0.95 44.09
CA GLU A 2 -6.73 0.14 42.88
C GLU A 2 -6.19 0.99 41.72
N HIS A 3 -4.96 0.70 41.31
CA HIS A 3 -4.35 1.23 40.10
C HIS A 3 -4.91 0.37 38.97
N CYS A 4 -5.97 0.86 38.30
CA CYS A 4 -6.40 0.27 37.05
C CYS A 4 -5.34 0.67 36.00
N MET A 5 -4.39 -0.23 35.77
CA MET A 5 -3.49 -0.12 34.62
C MET A 5 -4.35 -0.36 33.38
N SER A 6 -4.80 0.72 32.74
CA SER A 6 -5.21 0.63 31.35
C SER A 6 -4.00 0.11 30.59
N VAL A 7 -4.11 -1.11 30.08
CA VAL A 7 -3.14 -1.66 29.15
C VAL A 7 -3.35 -0.90 27.85
N ASN A 8 -2.68 0.24 27.74
CA ASN A 8 -2.60 1.00 26.50
C ASN A 8 -1.52 0.31 25.67
N THR A 9 -1.87 -0.77 24.97
CA THR A 9 -1.03 -1.31 23.89
C THR A 9 -1.16 -0.36 22.70
N ALA A 10 -0.68 0.87 22.87
CA ALA A 10 -0.32 1.71 21.73
C ALA A 10 0.97 1.09 21.20
N PHE A 11 0.94 0.57 19.97
CA PHE A 11 2.18 0.26 19.27
C PHE A 11 3.02 1.54 19.20
N GLU A 12 4.29 1.47 19.58
CA GLU A 12 5.23 2.54 19.23
C GLU A 12 5.35 2.51 17.70
N THR A 13 4.83 3.55 17.03
CA THR A 13 4.77 3.60 15.56
C THR A 13 6.14 3.45 14.88
N SER A 14 7.23 3.67 15.62
CA SER A 14 8.61 3.46 15.17
C SER A 14 8.97 1.99 14.92
N ASP A 15 8.22 1.05 15.49
CA ASP A 15 8.48 -0.39 15.40
C ASP A 15 7.67 -1.04 14.27
N LEU A 16 6.78 -0.29 13.62
CA LEU A 16 5.97 -0.78 12.50
C LEU A 16 6.71 -0.61 11.17
N PRO A 17 6.54 -1.54 10.22
CA PRO A 17 7.01 -1.35 8.86
C PRO A 17 6.33 -0.13 8.24
N LYS A 18 7.05 0.62 7.42
CA LYS A 18 6.49 1.77 6.71
C LYS A 18 5.61 1.29 5.55
N ALA A 19 4.47 1.95 5.38
CA ALA A 19 3.65 1.86 4.18
C ALA A 19 3.93 3.10 3.32
N GLU A 20 4.68 2.90 2.23
CA GLU A 20 5.07 3.95 1.28
C GLU A 20 4.30 3.77 -0.02
N PHE A 21 3.52 4.78 -0.40
CA PHE A 21 2.75 4.77 -1.65
C PHE A 21 3.39 5.77 -2.60
N MET A 22 4.19 5.27 -3.56
CA MET A 22 5.09 6.05 -4.44
C MET A 22 6.26 6.73 -3.73
N PHE A 23 7.22 7.23 -4.52
CA PHE A 23 8.33 8.05 -4.03
C PHE A 23 7.86 9.39 -3.44
N PRO A 24 8.65 10.02 -2.55
CA PRO A 24 8.33 11.34 -2.02
C PRO A 24 8.02 12.38 -3.11
N GLY A 25 6.88 13.05 -2.99
CA GLY A 25 6.44 14.06 -3.95
C GLY A 25 4.92 14.16 -4.09
N PRO A 26 4.44 14.95 -5.08
CA PRO A 26 3.01 15.24 -5.24
C PRO A 26 2.12 14.00 -5.39
N GLU A 27 2.64 12.93 -5.97
CA GLU A 27 1.87 11.70 -6.14
C GLU A 27 1.69 10.96 -4.80
N ARG A 28 2.77 10.78 -4.01
CA ARG A 28 2.64 10.23 -2.66
C ARG A 28 1.69 11.06 -1.80
N ASP A 29 1.78 12.40 -1.86
CA ASP A 29 0.88 13.28 -1.10
C ASP A 29 -0.59 13.10 -1.52
N ARG A 30 -0.86 12.90 -2.81
CA ARG A 30 -2.19 12.59 -3.34
C ARG A 30 -2.68 11.24 -2.81
N LEU A 31 -1.86 10.20 -2.88
CA LEU A 31 -2.21 8.85 -2.44
C LEU A 31 -2.46 8.79 -0.93
N VAL A 32 -1.59 9.42 -0.13
CA VAL A 32 -1.77 9.57 1.32
C VAL A 32 -3.11 10.22 1.64
N LYS A 33 -3.48 11.29 0.92
CA LYS A 33 -4.79 11.94 1.10
C LYS A 33 -5.95 10.99 0.77
N LEU A 34 -5.87 10.23 -0.32
CA LEU A 34 -6.91 9.27 -0.71
C LEU A 34 -7.06 8.17 0.34
N ILE A 35 -5.97 7.67 0.91
CA ILE A 35 -5.98 6.68 1.98
C ILE A 35 -6.65 7.25 3.23
N LEU A 36 -6.21 8.44 3.66
CA LEU A 36 -6.79 9.09 4.84
C LEU A 36 -8.29 9.33 4.64
N ASP A 37 -8.72 9.80 3.47
CA ASP A 37 -10.13 10.04 3.15
C ASP A 37 -10.96 8.74 2.97
N GLY A 38 -10.34 7.56 3.05
CA GLY A 38 -10.99 6.26 2.91
C GLY A 38 -11.39 5.92 1.47
N VAL A 39 -10.79 6.61 0.49
CA VAL A 39 -11.04 6.39 -0.94
C VAL A 39 -10.13 5.29 -1.48
N LYS A 40 -8.83 5.34 -1.17
CA LYS A 40 -7.86 4.28 -1.47
C LYS A 40 -7.82 3.31 -0.30
N THR A 41 -8.31 2.10 -0.51
CA THR A 41 -8.43 1.04 0.51
C THR A 41 -7.67 -0.22 0.13
N ALA A 42 -6.93 -0.16 -0.97
CA ALA A 42 -6.13 -1.26 -1.44
C ALA A 42 -4.93 -0.80 -2.25
N THR A 43 -4.01 -1.72 -2.51
CA THR A 43 -2.82 -1.54 -3.35
C THR A 43 -2.45 -2.81 -4.06
N ALA A 44 -1.71 -2.68 -5.16
CA ALA A 44 -1.25 -3.79 -5.97
C ALA A 44 0.28 -3.79 -6.15
N ALA A 45 0.86 -4.98 -6.09
CA ALA A 45 2.26 -5.24 -6.41
C ALA A 45 2.38 -6.49 -7.29
N LEU A 46 3.45 -6.60 -8.08
CA LEU A 46 3.74 -7.85 -8.78
C LEU A 46 4.32 -8.87 -7.79
N MET A 47 3.92 -10.14 -7.90
CA MET A 47 4.47 -11.23 -7.08
C MET A 47 6.01 -11.32 -7.14
N ILE A 48 6.61 -10.93 -8.28
CA ILE A 48 8.06 -10.95 -8.47
C ILE A 48 8.81 -10.04 -7.49
N GLU A 49 8.19 -8.96 -7.00
CA GLU A 49 8.78 -8.07 -5.97
C GLU A 49 9.12 -8.89 -4.72
N TYR A 50 8.15 -9.65 -4.20
CA TYR A 50 8.33 -10.52 -3.04
C TYR A 50 9.31 -11.67 -3.31
N GLU A 51 9.32 -12.22 -4.52
CA GLU A 51 10.19 -13.34 -4.89
C GLU A 51 11.66 -12.94 -4.99
N GLU A 52 11.98 -11.77 -5.55
CA GLU A 52 13.37 -11.29 -5.68
C GLU A 52 13.93 -10.79 -4.34
N GLU A 53 13.13 -10.10 -3.54
CA GLU A 53 13.56 -9.57 -2.25
C GLU A 53 13.51 -10.61 -1.11
N VAL A 54 12.94 -11.79 -1.39
CA VAL A 54 12.71 -12.87 -0.41
C VAL A 54 11.87 -12.35 0.77
N GLU A 55 10.91 -11.48 0.47
CA GLU A 55 10.00 -10.89 1.45
C GLU A 55 8.74 -11.74 1.61
N PRO A 56 8.20 -11.87 2.84
CA PRO A 56 6.92 -12.51 3.04
C PRO A 56 5.79 -11.67 2.43
N LEU A 57 4.76 -12.36 1.94
CA LEU A 57 3.51 -11.68 1.56
C LEU A 57 2.88 -10.97 2.78
N PRO A 58 2.11 -9.89 2.56
CA PRO A 58 1.34 -9.25 3.62
C PRO A 58 0.42 -10.26 4.30
N CYS A 59 0.15 -10.02 5.59
CA CYS A 59 -0.69 -10.90 6.39
C CYS A 59 -1.90 -10.13 6.90
N VAL A 60 -3.08 -10.73 6.86
CA VAL A 60 -4.28 -10.14 7.46
C VAL A 60 -4.04 -9.88 8.95
N GLY A 61 -4.35 -8.66 9.38
CA GLY A 61 -4.09 -8.15 10.73
C GLY A 61 -2.67 -7.60 10.94
N ALA A 62 -1.82 -7.57 9.91
CA ALA A 62 -0.55 -6.86 9.99
C ALA A 62 -0.79 -5.34 10.05
N HIS A 63 0.03 -4.66 10.85
CA HIS A 63 0.01 -3.21 10.98
C HIS A 63 1.22 -2.59 10.30
N SER A 64 1.00 -1.45 9.67
CA SER A 64 2.04 -0.64 9.04
C SER A 64 1.79 0.84 9.32
N VAL A 65 2.85 1.65 9.24
CA VAL A 65 2.77 3.09 9.45
C VAL A 65 2.80 3.81 8.10
N LEU A 66 1.69 4.46 7.74
CA LEU A 66 1.62 5.33 6.57
C LEU A 66 2.49 6.56 6.79
N VAL A 67 3.37 6.87 5.83
CA VAL A 67 4.23 8.06 5.88
C VAL A 67 3.93 9.04 4.74
N ASP A 68 4.08 10.33 5.02
CA ASP A 68 3.99 11.40 4.01
C ASP A 68 5.32 11.56 3.21
N SER A 69 5.37 12.52 2.28
CA SER A 69 6.59 12.82 1.51
C SER A 69 7.73 13.42 2.32
N ASP A 70 7.48 13.85 3.55
CA ASP A 70 8.51 14.31 4.48
C ASP A 70 8.91 13.20 5.47
N GLU A 71 8.55 11.94 5.18
CA GLU A 71 8.81 10.76 6.00
C GLU A 71 8.14 10.79 7.38
N ARG A 72 7.11 11.62 7.56
CA ARG A 72 6.38 11.71 8.83
C ARG A 72 5.29 10.65 8.89
N PRO A 73 5.19 9.88 10.00
CA PRO A 73 4.03 9.05 10.28
C PRO A 73 2.72 9.86 10.31
N VAL A 74 1.71 9.42 9.54
CA VAL A 74 0.39 10.09 9.47
C VAL A 74 -0.79 9.18 9.82
N ALA A 75 -0.63 7.87 9.72
CA ALA A 75 -1.64 6.90 10.13
C ALA A 75 -1.03 5.52 10.41
N VAL A 76 -1.74 4.70 11.17
CA VAL A 76 -1.55 3.25 11.25
C VAL A 76 -2.59 2.60 10.34
N LEU A 77 -2.12 1.75 9.43
CA LEU A 77 -2.95 0.91 8.58
C LEU A 77 -2.99 -0.50 9.14
N VAL A 78 -4.11 -1.19 8.93
CA VAL A 78 -4.24 -2.62 9.19
C VAL A 78 -4.65 -3.34 7.91
N THR A 79 -3.92 -4.39 7.54
CA THR A 79 -4.25 -5.25 6.40
C THR A 79 -5.52 -6.05 6.71
N THR A 80 -6.54 -5.94 5.85
CA THR A 80 -7.84 -6.60 6.05
C THR A 80 -8.06 -7.78 5.12
N ALA A 81 -7.42 -7.80 3.95
CA ALA A 81 -7.43 -8.92 3.01
C ALA A 81 -6.18 -8.93 2.14
N VAL A 82 -5.80 -10.12 1.66
CA VAL A 82 -4.71 -10.30 0.70
C VAL A 82 -5.15 -11.33 -0.32
N ASP A 83 -5.17 -10.92 -1.59
CA ASP A 83 -5.48 -11.77 -2.72
C ASP A 83 -4.24 -11.93 -3.61
N VAL A 84 -3.95 -13.15 -4.05
CA VAL A 84 -2.95 -13.41 -5.10
C VAL A 84 -3.69 -13.90 -6.32
N ILE A 85 -3.80 -13.03 -7.33
CA ILE A 85 -4.63 -13.28 -8.52
C ILE A 85 -3.85 -13.02 -9.81
N PRO A 86 -4.16 -13.74 -10.90
CA PRO A 86 -3.60 -13.40 -12.20
C PRO A 86 -4.05 -12.02 -12.66
N LEU A 87 -3.17 -11.27 -13.32
CA LEU A 87 -3.45 -9.94 -13.91
C LEU A 87 -4.69 -9.96 -14.81
N GLY A 88 -4.88 -11.03 -15.59
CA GLY A 88 -6.05 -11.21 -16.45
C GLY A 88 -7.37 -11.48 -15.70
N LYS A 89 -7.34 -11.59 -14.37
CA LYS A 89 -8.51 -11.81 -13.49
C LYS A 89 -8.84 -10.59 -12.62
N VAL A 90 -8.08 -9.51 -12.73
CA VAL A 90 -8.43 -8.24 -12.08
C VAL A 90 -9.78 -7.77 -12.60
N THR A 91 -10.65 -7.37 -11.68
CA THR A 91 -12.03 -6.94 -11.95
C THR A 91 -12.18 -5.46 -11.66
N ASP A 92 -13.27 -4.85 -12.12
CA ASP A 92 -13.59 -3.45 -11.83
C ASP A 92 -13.62 -3.17 -10.32
N ARG A 93 -13.94 -4.19 -9.50
CA ARG A 93 -13.95 -4.04 -8.04
C ARG A 93 -12.56 -3.73 -7.47
N TYR A 94 -11.52 -4.41 -7.96
CA TYR A 94 -10.14 -4.15 -7.53
C TYR A 94 -9.70 -2.73 -7.91
N ALA A 95 -10.03 -2.28 -9.13
CA ALA A 95 -9.74 -0.91 -9.57
C ALA A 95 -10.42 0.14 -8.67
N ILE A 96 -11.69 -0.08 -8.34
CA ILE A 96 -12.45 0.82 -7.46
C ILE A 96 -11.89 0.84 -6.04
N ASP A 97 -11.49 -0.32 -5.50
CA ASP A 97 -10.97 -0.44 -4.14
C ASP A 97 -9.59 0.21 -3.97
N GLU A 98 -8.77 0.19 -5.02
CA GLU A 98 -7.52 0.94 -5.05
C GLU A 98 -7.73 2.46 -5.07
N GLY A 99 -8.85 2.94 -5.62
CA GLY A 99 -9.35 4.28 -5.37
C GLY A 99 -8.54 5.43 -5.99
N GLU A 100 -7.66 5.14 -6.95
CA GLU A 100 -6.76 6.15 -7.54
C GLU A 100 -7.36 6.94 -8.70
N GLY A 101 -8.55 6.56 -9.17
CA GLY A 101 -9.31 7.23 -10.24
C GLY A 101 -9.81 6.26 -11.32
N ASP A 102 -9.24 5.06 -11.39
CA ASP A 102 -9.70 4.01 -12.30
C ASP A 102 -10.98 3.35 -11.76
N VAL A 103 -11.98 3.23 -12.64
CA VAL A 103 -13.28 2.64 -12.27
C VAL A 103 -13.59 1.36 -13.05
N THR A 104 -12.64 0.93 -13.89
CA THR A 104 -12.71 -0.31 -14.66
C THR A 104 -11.37 -1.03 -14.64
N ALA A 105 -11.39 -2.35 -14.71
CA ALA A 105 -10.19 -3.18 -14.79
C ALA A 105 -9.30 -2.82 -15.99
N ALA A 106 -9.91 -2.39 -17.10
CA ALA A 106 -9.18 -2.00 -18.30
C ALA A 106 -8.35 -0.73 -18.11
N GLN A 107 -8.91 0.28 -17.43
CA GLN A 107 -8.20 1.53 -17.13
C GLN A 107 -7.05 1.25 -16.15
N TRP A 108 -7.38 0.58 -15.05
CA TRP A 108 -6.42 0.13 -14.03
C TRP A 108 -5.25 -0.61 -14.65
N ARG A 109 -5.55 -1.59 -15.51
CA ARG A 109 -4.54 -2.41 -16.18
C ARG A 109 -3.66 -1.57 -17.09
N SER A 110 -4.24 -0.63 -17.84
CA SER A 110 -3.45 0.26 -18.71
C SER A 110 -2.47 1.13 -17.90
N ALA A 111 -2.90 1.65 -16.75
CA ALA A 111 -2.04 2.44 -15.87
C ALA A 111 -0.91 1.59 -15.27
N HIS A 112 -1.26 0.43 -14.72
CA HIS A 112 -0.31 -0.49 -14.07
C HIS A 112 0.68 -1.10 -15.06
N GLU A 113 0.23 -1.57 -16.23
CA GLU A 113 1.14 -2.06 -17.26
C GLU A 113 2.06 -0.95 -17.77
N SER A 114 1.61 0.32 -17.83
CA SER A 114 2.50 1.43 -18.17
C SER A 114 3.58 1.65 -17.12
N PHE A 115 3.22 1.57 -15.84
CA PHE A 115 4.16 1.72 -14.72
C PHE A 115 5.15 0.55 -14.67
N TRP A 116 4.66 -0.70 -14.66
CA TRP A 116 5.49 -1.91 -14.58
C TRP A 116 6.34 -2.15 -15.84
N ASN A 117 6.02 -1.50 -16.96
CA ASN A 117 6.89 -1.49 -18.15
C ASN A 117 7.86 -0.30 -18.21
N SER A 118 7.80 0.64 -17.28
CA SER A 118 8.74 1.75 -17.23
C SER A 118 10.16 1.26 -16.92
N ALA A 119 11.17 2.00 -17.39
CA ALA A 119 12.57 1.70 -17.09
C ALA A 119 12.84 1.85 -15.58
N GLU A 120 12.27 2.87 -14.95
CA GLU A 120 12.40 3.13 -13.51
C GLU A 120 11.99 1.92 -12.67
N TYR A 121 10.83 1.31 -12.96
CA TYR A 121 10.40 0.12 -12.24
C TYR A 121 11.23 -1.13 -12.62
N ARG A 122 11.48 -1.34 -13.91
CA ARG A 122 12.16 -2.57 -14.37
C ARG A 122 13.63 -2.65 -13.96
N ASP A 123 14.32 -1.52 -13.84
CA ASP A 123 15.75 -1.47 -13.50
C ASP A 123 16.02 -1.81 -12.02
N GLU A 124 14.99 -1.89 -11.17
CA GLU A 124 15.09 -2.37 -9.78
C GLU A 124 15.26 -3.90 -9.69
N PHE A 125 14.93 -4.63 -10.76
CA PHE A 125 14.96 -6.09 -10.76
C PHE A 125 16.25 -6.65 -11.36
N ALA A 126 16.68 -7.81 -10.87
CA ALA A 126 17.85 -8.50 -11.39
C ALA A 126 17.69 -8.87 -12.88
N ASN A 127 16.44 -9.16 -13.30
CA ASN A 127 16.08 -9.40 -14.69
C ASN A 127 15.05 -8.36 -15.19
N PRO A 128 15.46 -7.25 -15.80
CA PRO A 128 14.54 -6.18 -16.18
C PRO A 128 13.57 -6.55 -17.31
N ILE A 129 13.74 -7.69 -17.98
CA ILE A 129 12.92 -8.14 -19.11
C ILE A 129 11.95 -9.29 -18.75
N PHE A 130 11.59 -9.45 -17.48
CA PHE A 130 10.58 -10.42 -17.06
C PHE A 130 9.22 -10.18 -17.79
N PRO A 131 8.49 -11.26 -18.12
CA PRO A 131 7.25 -11.14 -18.86
C PRO A 131 6.11 -10.56 -18.00
N LEU A 132 5.37 -9.61 -18.55
CA LEU A 132 4.12 -9.11 -17.99
C LEU A 132 2.98 -9.54 -18.92
N ASN A 133 2.08 -10.40 -18.42
CA ASN A 133 0.95 -10.94 -19.18
C ASN A 133 -0.20 -11.34 -18.26
N ASP A 134 -1.28 -11.88 -18.82
CA ASP A 134 -2.49 -12.27 -18.07
C ASP A 134 -2.26 -13.24 -16.91
N ASN A 135 -1.18 -14.04 -16.95
CA ASN A 135 -0.82 -14.99 -15.91
C ASN A 135 0.16 -14.42 -14.87
N SER A 136 0.68 -13.21 -15.07
CA SER A 136 1.49 -12.53 -14.06
C SER A 136 0.65 -12.38 -12.79
N LEU A 137 1.19 -12.82 -11.66
CA LEU A 137 0.48 -12.79 -10.39
C LEU A 137 0.60 -11.39 -9.77
N ILE A 138 -0.55 -10.86 -9.37
CA ILE A 138 -0.69 -9.61 -8.63
C ILE A 138 -0.99 -9.98 -7.19
N VAL A 139 -0.23 -9.39 -6.27
CA VAL A 139 -0.56 -9.38 -4.84
C VAL A 139 -1.39 -8.13 -4.61
N PHE A 140 -2.66 -8.31 -4.29
CA PHE A 140 -3.59 -7.25 -3.97
C PHE A 140 -3.81 -7.22 -2.47
N GLU A 141 -3.44 -6.13 -1.83
CA GLU A 141 -3.58 -5.94 -0.39
C GLU A 141 -4.67 -4.91 -0.12
N HIS A 142 -5.69 -5.29 0.64
CA HIS A 142 -6.68 -4.38 1.18
C HIS A 142 -6.29 -3.98 2.60
N PHE A 143 -6.54 -2.72 2.95
CA PHE A 143 -6.24 -2.17 4.26
C PHE A 143 -7.28 -1.15 4.69
N GLU A 144 -7.29 -0.86 5.99
CA GLU A 144 -8.08 0.21 6.59
C GLU A 144 -7.19 1.12 7.43
N VAL A 145 -7.57 2.39 7.53
CA VAL A 145 -6.97 3.32 8.50
C VAL A 145 -7.51 2.98 9.89
N GLU A 146 -6.71 2.27 10.69
CA GLU A 146 -7.07 1.93 12.07
C GLU A 146 -6.95 3.15 12.98
N GLN A 147 -5.89 3.94 12.81
CA GLN A 147 -5.63 5.13 13.60
C GLN A 147 -5.02 6.24 12.73
N ARG A 148 -5.55 7.46 12.82
CA ARG A 148 -4.86 8.65 12.31
C ARG A 148 -3.90 9.17 13.37
N LEU A 149 -2.69 9.53 12.95
CA LEU A 149 -1.68 10.13 13.82
C LEU A 149 -1.81 11.64 13.68
N GLU A 150 -2.08 12.33 14.79
CA GLU A 150 -2.05 13.78 14.77
C GLU A 150 -0.60 14.24 14.60
N SER A 151 -0.37 15.12 13.63
CA SER A 151 0.80 15.97 13.70
C SER A 151 0.70 16.73 15.02
N ASN A 152 1.65 16.51 15.93
CA ASN A 152 1.82 17.34 17.11
C ASN A 152 2.05 18.78 16.63
N ASN A 153 0.96 19.51 16.38
CA ASN A 153 0.96 20.96 16.37
C ASN A 153 1.22 21.35 17.82
N ALA A 154 2.50 21.39 18.17
CA ALA A 154 2.95 22.12 19.33
C ALA A 154 2.35 23.52 19.23
N LEU A 155 1.47 23.82 20.18
CA LEU A 155 1.00 25.15 20.52
C LEU A 155 2.17 26.14 20.48
N GLY A 156 2.02 27.23 19.71
CA GLY A 156 2.97 28.33 19.68
C GLY A 156 2.64 29.36 18.61
#